data_AF-Q9LN62-F1
#
_entry.id   AF-Q9LN62-F1
#
_cell.length_a   1.000
_cell.length_b   1.000
_cell.length_c   1.000
_cell.angle_alpha   90.00
_cell.angle_beta   90.00
_cell.angle_gamma   90.00
#
_symmetry.space_group_name_H-M   'P 1'
#
loop_
_entity.id
_entity.type
_entity.pdbx_description
1 polymer ?
#
loop_
_entity_poly.entity_id
_entity_poly.type
_entity_poly.pdbx_seq_one_letter_code
_entity_poly.pdbx_strand_id
1 'polypeptide(L)'
;MAGRRDRSQQLRGSRIAIAILIGIFIGCVCAVLFPYGFFNSSSSLKASEHLSKSSNQVGSSACESPERVKMLKSDFVTLSEKNAELKKQVRELTEKLRLAEQGSDNARKQVLALGTQIKAGPFGTVKSLRTNPTILPDESINPRLAKILEEIAVDKEVIVALANANVKAMLEVQIASIKRVGITNYLVVALDDYIENLCKENDVAYYKRDPDKDVDTVGKTGGNHAVSGLKFRVLREFLQLGYGVLLSDVDIVFLQNPFSHLYRDSDVESMSDGHDNHTAYGFNDVFDEPAMGWARYAHTMRIWVFNSGFFYLRPTIPSIELLDRVADRLSKAKVWDQAVFNEELFYPSHPEYTALHASKRVMDMYEFMNSKVLFKTVRKNHELKKKVKPVIVHVNYHPDKLNRMQAVVEFYVNGKQDALDSFPDGSE
;
A
#
# COMPACT_ATOMS: atom_id res chain seq x y z
N MET A 1 12.21 -40.07 50.27
CA MET A 1 11.28 -40.92 49.49
C MET A 1 10.75 -40.11 48.32
N ALA A 2 10.67 -40.75 47.16
CA ALA A 2 10.53 -40.13 45.85
C ALA A 2 9.24 -39.30 45.64
N GLY A 3 9.41 -38.16 44.96
CA GLY A 3 8.65 -37.85 43.75
C GLY A 3 7.15 -37.57 43.88
N ARG A 4 6.77 -36.42 44.46
CA ARG A 4 5.47 -35.81 44.17
C ARG A 4 5.59 -34.91 42.93
N ARG A 5 5.80 -35.53 41.76
CA ARG A 5 5.76 -34.82 40.46
C ARG A 5 4.32 -34.47 40.13
N ASP A 6 4.05 -33.18 40.28
CA ASP A 6 3.01 -32.35 39.67
C ASP A 6 2.02 -33.04 38.70
N ARG A 7 0.82 -33.38 39.21
CA ARG A 7 -0.32 -33.81 38.38
C ARG A 7 -0.86 -32.69 37.47
N SER A 8 -0.44 -31.44 37.67
CA SER A 8 -0.95 -30.27 36.94
C SER A 8 -0.49 -30.21 35.47
N GLN A 9 0.72 -30.67 35.16
CA GLN A 9 1.26 -30.64 33.79
C GLN A 9 0.67 -31.73 32.88
N GLN A 10 0.37 -32.92 33.40
CA GLN A 10 -0.25 -34.00 32.61
C GLN A 10 -1.68 -33.65 32.15
N LEU A 11 -2.46 -32.95 32.98
CA LEU A 11 -3.83 -32.53 32.64
C LEU A 11 -3.88 -31.51 31.50
N ARG A 12 -2.86 -30.64 31.36
CA ARG A 12 -2.84 -29.59 30.33
C ARG A 12 -2.52 -30.14 28.93
N GLY A 13 -1.59 -31.10 28.84
CA GLY A 13 -1.27 -31.78 27.58
C GLY A 13 -2.44 -32.59 27.01
N SER A 14 -3.23 -33.22 27.89
CA SER A 14 -4.42 -34.01 27.50
C SER A 14 -5.48 -33.16 26.80
N ARG A 15 -5.76 -31.93 27.29
CA ARG A 15 -6.79 -31.06 26.69
C ARG A 15 -6.44 -30.61 25.28
N ILE A 16 -5.17 -30.30 25.03
CA ILE A 16 -4.69 -29.90 23.69
C ILE A 16 -4.79 -31.09 22.72
N ALA A 17 -4.37 -32.28 23.15
CA ALA A 17 -4.48 -33.50 22.35
C ALA A 17 -5.94 -33.83 22.00
N ILE A 18 -6.87 -33.67 22.95
CA ILE A 18 -8.31 -33.87 22.72
C ILE A 18 -8.86 -32.86 21.71
N ALA A 19 -8.48 -31.58 21.80
CA ALA A 19 -8.93 -30.56 20.85
C ALA A 19 -8.44 -30.83 19.42
N ILE A 20 -7.19 -31.27 19.26
CA ILE A 20 -6.63 -31.66 17.95
C ILE A 20 -7.40 -32.85 17.37
N LEU A 21 -7.68 -33.87 18.18
CA LEU A 21 -8.46 -35.04 17.76
C LEU A 21 -9.89 -34.67 17.33
N ILE A 22 -10.56 -33.78 18.07
CA ILE A 22 -11.89 -33.28 17.71
C ILE A 22 -11.85 -32.51 16.38
N GLY A 23 -10.84 -31.65 16.18
CA GLY A 23 -10.68 -30.90 14.94
C GLY A 23 -10.46 -31.80 13.72
N ILE A 24 -9.61 -32.83 13.83
CA ILE A 24 -9.39 -33.82 12.77
C ILE A 24 -10.68 -34.59 12.48
N PHE A 25 -11.41 -35.02 13.51
CA PHE A 25 -12.66 -35.76 13.33
C PHE A 25 -13.72 -34.93 12.60
N ILE A 26 -13.94 -33.66 13.01
CA ILE A 26 -14.87 -32.75 12.34
C ILE A 26 -14.43 -32.51 10.89
N GLY A 27 -13.12 -32.28 10.65
CA GLY A 27 -12.58 -32.12 9.30
C GLY A 27 -12.84 -33.33 8.40
N CYS A 28 -12.64 -34.56 8.90
CA CYS A 28 -12.94 -35.79 8.18
C CYS A 28 -14.44 -35.95 7.88
N VAL A 29 -15.31 -35.65 8.85
CA VAL A 29 -16.77 -35.69 8.65
C VAL A 29 -17.20 -34.67 7.59
N CYS A 30 -16.66 -33.44 7.64
CA CYS A 30 -16.92 -32.43 6.63
C CYS A 30 -16.42 -32.84 5.24
N ALA A 31 -15.26 -33.47 5.12
CA ALA A 31 -14.73 -33.94 3.84
C ALA A 31 -15.57 -35.08 3.23
N VAL A 32 -16.13 -35.97 4.07
CA VAL A 32 -17.01 -37.06 3.61
C VAL A 32 -18.40 -36.54 3.24
N LEU A 33 -18.98 -35.65 4.06
CA LEU A 33 -20.33 -35.11 3.82
C LEU A 33 -20.36 -34.03 2.73
N PHE A 34 -19.27 -33.28 2.57
CA PHE A 34 -19.15 -32.17 1.63
C PHE A 34 -17.85 -32.28 0.81
N PRO A 35 -17.68 -33.33 -0.01
CA PRO A 35 -16.45 -33.53 -0.81
C PRO A 35 -16.17 -32.39 -1.80
N TYR A 36 -17.19 -31.59 -2.14
CA TYR A 36 -17.10 -30.45 -3.05
C TYR A 36 -17.26 -29.09 -2.34
N GLY A 37 -17.13 -29.06 -1.01
CA GLY A 37 -17.22 -27.84 -0.20
C GLY A 37 -18.66 -27.36 0.04
N PHE A 38 -18.83 -26.44 0.99
CA PHE A 38 -20.14 -25.86 1.35
C PHE A 38 -20.70 -24.91 0.28
N PHE A 39 -19.89 -24.50 -0.70
CA PHE A 39 -20.26 -23.58 -1.76
C PHE A 39 -20.39 -24.33 -3.10
N ASN A 40 -21.40 -25.19 -3.19
CA ASN A 40 -21.65 -25.97 -4.40
C ASN A 40 -22.46 -25.14 -5.41
N SER A 41 -21.79 -24.33 -6.23
CA SER A 41 -22.36 -23.75 -7.44
C SER A 41 -22.13 -24.70 -8.63
N SER A 42 -22.72 -25.88 -8.60
CA SER A 42 -22.73 -26.78 -9.75
C SER A 42 -24.06 -27.52 -9.82
N SER A 43 -25.06 -26.85 -10.37
CA SER A 43 -26.29 -27.49 -10.84
C SER A 43 -26.41 -27.30 -12.35
N SER A 44 -26.37 -28.45 -13.05
CA SER A 44 -26.72 -28.66 -14.47
C SER A 44 -25.71 -28.09 -15.48
N LEU A 45 -25.13 -28.82 -16.45
CA LEU A 45 -25.60 -29.99 -17.21
C LEU A 45 -24.41 -30.91 -17.52
N LYS A 46 -24.46 -32.14 -17.01
CA LYS A 46 -23.78 -33.28 -17.63
C LYS A 46 -24.65 -33.71 -18.82
N ALA A 47 -24.27 -33.32 -20.03
CA ALA A 47 -24.81 -33.91 -21.25
C ALA A 47 -23.63 -34.34 -22.15
N SER A 48 -23.35 -35.64 -22.07
CA SER A 48 -22.68 -36.48 -23.08
C SER A 48 -21.30 -36.07 -23.59
N GLU A 49 -20.28 -36.52 -22.85
CA GLU A 49 -19.11 -37.18 -23.43
C GLU A 49 -19.55 -38.44 -24.20
N HIS A 50 -19.73 -38.33 -25.52
CA HIS A 50 -19.47 -39.43 -26.47
C HIS A 50 -19.67 -38.89 -27.89
N LEU A 51 -18.59 -38.47 -28.55
CA LEU A 51 -18.46 -38.45 -30.02
C LEU A 51 -16.99 -38.22 -30.38
N SER A 52 -16.19 -39.21 -30.00
CA SER A 52 -14.86 -39.46 -30.55
C SER A 52 -14.99 -40.19 -31.89
N LYS A 53 -14.22 -39.72 -32.89
CA LYS A 53 -13.78 -40.42 -34.12
C LYS A 53 -14.86 -40.74 -35.18
N SER A 54 -14.94 -39.92 -36.24
CA SER A 54 -14.61 -40.37 -37.60
C SER A 54 -14.38 -39.19 -38.55
N SER A 55 -13.45 -39.42 -39.47
CA SER A 55 -13.03 -38.58 -40.58
C SER A 55 -14.04 -38.55 -41.74
N ASN A 56 -13.94 -37.51 -42.56
CA ASN A 56 -14.35 -37.48 -43.98
C ASN A 56 -15.85 -37.62 -44.27
N GLN A 57 -16.56 -36.50 -44.33
CA GLN A 57 -17.34 -36.14 -45.51
C GLN A 57 -17.80 -34.69 -45.45
N VAL A 58 -17.37 -33.92 -46.45
CA VAL A 58 -18.01 -32.70 -46.92
C VAL A 58 -19.41 -33.09 -47.36
N GLY A 59 -20.41 -32.75 -46.58
CA GLY A 59 -21.80 -33.07 -46.86
C GLY A 59 -22.68 -32.47 -45.80
N SER A 60 -23.39 -31.40 -46.18
CA SER A 60 -24.58 -30.86 -45.50
C SER A 60 -24.45 -30.81 -43.98
N SER A 61 -23.99 -29.67 -43.43
CA SER A 61 -24.29 -29.40 -42.02
C SER A 61 -25.82 -29.34 -41.96
N ALA A 62 -26.41 -30.43 -41.50
CA ALA A 62 -27.83 -30.53 -41.21
C ALA A 62 -28.23 -29.22 -40.55
N CYS A 63 -29.19 -28.52 -41.18
CA CYS A 63 -29.93 -27.43 -40.57
C CYS A 63 -29.99 -27.70 -39.08
N GLU A 64 -29.45 -26.79 -38.28
CA GLU A 64 -29.47 -26.90 -36.82
C GLU A 64 -30.79 -27.52 -36.42
N SER A 65 -30.72 -28.68 -35.75
CA SER A 65 -31.94 -29.44 -35.50
C SER A 65 -32.96 -28.50 -34.85
N PRO A 66 -34.25 -28.55 -35.22
CA PRO A 66 -35.26 -27.70 -34.62
C PRO A 66 -35.19 -27.69 -33.08
N GLU A 67 -34.74 -28.80 -32.49
CA GLU A 67 -34.45 -28.96 -31.06
C GLU A 67 -33.29 -28.09 -30.56
N ARG A 68 -32.17 -27.99 -31.29
CA ARG A 68 -31.04 -27.09 -30.95
C ARG A 68 -31.46 -25.62 -30.98
N VAL A 69 -32.18 -25.21 -32.01
CA VAL A 69 -32.70 -23.83 -32.11
C VAL A 69 -33.66 -23.54 -30.95
N LYS A 70 -34.50 -24.51 -30.59
CA LYS A 70 -35.41 -24.40 -29.44
C LYS A 70 -34.65 -24.29 -28.11
N MET A 71 -33.60 -25.08 -27.91
CA MET A 71 -32.73 -24.99 -26.72
C MET A 71 -32.00 -23.65 -26.63
N LEU A 72 -31.41 -23.16 -27.73
CA LEU A 72 -30.73 -21.86 -27.75
C LEU A 72 -31.69 -20.71 -27.43
N LYS A 73 -32.94 -20.78 -27.90
CA LYS A 73 -33.97 -19.81 -27.55
C LYS A 73 -34.31 -19.86 -26.06
N SER A 74 -34.43 -21.05 -25.44
CA SER A 74 -34.68 -21.15 -24.00
C SER A 74 -33.50 -20.65 -23.16
N ASP A 75 -32.27 -20.93 -23.59
CA ASP A 75 -31.07 -20.46 -22.92
C ASP A 75 -30.95 -18.94 -23.01
N PHE A 76 -31.25 -18.36 -24.18
CA PHE A 76 -31.27 -16.91 -24.37
C PHE A 76 -32.30 -16.22 -23.48
N VAL A 77 -33.51 -16.78 -23.36
CA VAL A 77 -34.54 -16.26 -22.44
C VAL A 77 -34.04 -16.30 -21.00
N THR A 78 -33.49 -17.43 -20.56
CA THR A 78 -32.94 -17.60 -19.20
C THR A 78 -31.79 -16.61 -18.93
N LEU A 79 -30.90 -16.42 -19.90
CA LEU A 79 -29.77 -15.50 -19.78
C LEU A 79 -30.23 -14.04 -19.79
N SER A 80 -31.25 -13.73 -20.58
CA SER A 80 -31.88 -12.41 -20.62
C SER A 80 -32.56 -12.06 -19.28
N GLU A 81 -33.28 -13.00 -18.68
CA GLU A 81 -33.86 -12.86 -17.33
C GLU A 81 -32.78 -12.64 -16.28
N LYS A 82 -31.70 -13.44 -16.32
CA LYS A 82 -30.58 -13.29 -15.38
C LYS A 82 -29.85 -11.95 -15.55
N ASN A 83 -29.70 -11.47 -16.78
CA ASN A 83 -29.18 -10.13 -17.06
C ASN A 83 -30.10 -9.02 -16.53
N ALA A 84 -31.42 -9.19 -16.60
CA ALA A 84 -32.37 -8.23 -16.03
C ALA A 84 -32.27 -8.18 -14.50
N GLU A 85 -32.14 -9.33 -13.84
CA GLU A 85 -31.94 -9.44 -12.39
C GLU A 85 -30.60 -8.82 -11.96
N LEU A 86 -29.50 -9.13 -12.65
CA LEU A 86 -28.20 -8.52 -12.38
C LEU A 86 -28.25 -6.99 -12.53
N LYS A 87 -28.90 -6.47 -13.57
CA LYS A 87 -29.11 -5.02 -13.74
C LYS A 87 -29.90 -4.41 -12.57
N LYS A 88 -30.86 -5.14 -11.99
CA LYS A 88 -31.61 -4.69 -10.81
C LYS A 88 -30.71 -4.63 -9.57
N GLN A 89 -29.92 -5.68 -9.33
CA GLN A 89 -28.98 -5.72 -8.20
C GLN A 89 -27.93 -4.61 -8.28
N VAL A 90 -27.40 -4.34 -9.47
CA VAL A 90 -26.46 -3.21 -9.68
C VAL A 90 -27.12 -1.88 -9.32
N ARG A 91 -28.35 -1.62 -9.77
CA ARG A 91 -29.07 -0.38 -9.40
C ARG A 91 -29.29 -0.25 -7.89
N GLU A 92 -29.70 -1.34 -7.22
CA GLU A 92 -29.90 -1.34 -5.77
C GLU A 92 -28.59 -1.10 -5.01
N LEU A 93 -27.49 -1.71 -5.46
CA LEU A 93 -26.18 -1.53 -4.84
C LEU A 93 -25.64 -0.10 -5.06
N THR A 94 -25.80 0.47 -6.26
CA THR A 94 -25.46 1.87 -6.55
C THR A 94 -26.22 2.82 -5.64
N GLU A 95 -27.51 2.58 -5.40
CA GLU A 95 -28.31 3.43 -4.51
C GLU A 95 -27.89 3.29 -3.04
N LYS A 96 -27.59 2.07 -2.57
CA LYS A 96 -27.03 1.86 -1.23
C LYS A 96 -25.67 2.54 -1.05
N LEU A 97 -24.81 2.51 -2.06
CA LEU A 97 -23.52 3.19 -2.06
C LEU A 97 -23.70 4.71 -1.95
N ARG A 98 -24.60 5.28 -2.78
CA ARG A 98 -24.96 6.71 -2.73
C ARG A 98 -25.46 7.14 -1.36
N LEU A 99 -26.31 6.34 -0.72
CA LEU A 99 -26.82 6.61 0.63
C LEU A 99 -25.72 6.52 1.69
N ALA A 100 -24.80 5.56 1.57
CA ALA A 100 -23.66 5.42 2.48
C ALA A 100 -22.67 6.58 2.35
N GLU A 101 -22.37 7.02 1.12
CA GLU A 101 -21.56 8.20 0.83
C GLU A 101 -22.20 9.46 1.40
N GLN A 102 -23.50 9.67 1.16
CA GLN A 102 -24.25 10.80 1.74
C GLN A 102 -24.28 10.76 3.27
N GLY A 103 -24.45 9.58 3.87
CA GLY A 103 -24.40 9.41 5.32
C GLY A 103 -23.03 9.74 5.91
N SER A 104 -21.95 9.26 5.26
CA SER A 104 -20.57 9.55 5.62
C SER A 104 -20.25 11.04 5.50
N ASP A 105 -20.65 11.68 4.40
CA ASP A 105 -20.47 13.11 4.18
C ASP A 105 -21.26 13.95 5.19
N ASN A 106 -22.50 13.56 5.50
CA ASN A 106 -23.31 14.24 6.51
C ASN A 106 -22.71 14.07 7.91
N ALA A 107 -22.23 12.88 8.26
CA ALA A 107 -21.53 12.64 9.52
C ALA A 107 -20.23 13.46 9.61
N ARG A 108 -19.44 13.51 8.52
CA ARG A 108 -18.23 14.32 8.42
C ARG A 108 -18.54 15.81 8.57
N LYS A 109 -19.58 16.31 7.90
CA LYS A 109 -20.06 17.69 8.03
C LYS A 109 -20.58 17.99 9.44
N GLN A 110 -21.31 17.07 10.08
CA GLN A 110 -21.76 17.23 11.46
C GLN A 110 -20.59 17.25 12.44
N VAL A 111 -19.58 16.38 12.28
CA VAL A 111 -18.35 16.40 13.09
C VAL A 111 -17.55 17.68 12.86
N LEU A 112 -17.46 18.18 11.63
CA LEU A 112 -16.86 19.47 11.30
C LEU A 112 -17.63 20.66 11.88
N ALA A 113 -18.97 20.58 11.94
CA ALA A 113 -19.83 21.62 12.49
C ALA A 113 -19.86 21.63 14.03
N LEU A 114 -19.72 20.45 14.66
CA LEU A 114 -19.73 20.28 16.12
C LEU A 114 -18.33 20.35 16.74
N GLY A 115 -17.29 20.05 15.97
CA GLY A 115 -15.89 20.10 16.42
C GLY A 115 -15.31 21.51 16.32
N THR A 116 -14.44 21.87 17.26
CA THR A 116 -13.57 23.05 17.12
C THR A 116 -12.83 22.96 15.79
N GLN A 117 -13.00 23.96 14.92
CA GLN A 117 -12.32 24.02 13.63
C GLN A 117 -10.82 24.25 13.87
N ILE A 118 -9.97 23.29 13.49
CA ILE A 118 -8.52 23.38 13.72
C ILE A 118 -7.82 23.64 12.39
N LYS A 119 -7.29 24.85 12.23
CA LYS A 119 -6.26 25.16 11.22
C LYS A 119 -4.89 24.72 11.74
N ALA A 120 -4.01 24.32 10.84
CA ALA A 120 -2.61 24.10 11.19
C ALA A 120 -1.95 25.42 11.61
N GLY A 121 -1.27 25.44 12.75
CA GLY A 121 -0.48 26.59 13.19
C GLY A 121 0.83 26.77 12.38
N PRO A 122 1.65 27.78 12.73
CA PRO A 122 3.00 27.95 12.18
C PRO A 122 3.88 26.69 12.36
N PHE A 123 4.93 26.57 11.54
CA PHE A 123 5.88 25.45 11.60
C PHE A 123 6.40 25.23 13.04
N GLY A 124 6.34 24.00 13.52
CA GLY A 124 6.84 23.59 14.84
C GLY A 124 5.92 23.93 16.02
N THR A 125 4.74 24.51 15.78
CA THR A 125 3.78 24.87 16.85
C THR A 125 2.63 23.88 17.01
N VAL A 126 2.48 22.94 16.07
CA VAL A 126 1.37 21.99 16.04
C VAL A 126 1.61 20.90 17.09
N LYS A 127 0.59 20.60 17.91
CA LYS A 127 0.58 19.46 18.82
C LYS A 127 -0.62 18.57 18.53
N SER A 128 -0.38 17.27 18.40
CA SER A 128 -1.40 16.25 18.23
C SER A 128 -2.32 16.21 19.44
N LEU A 129 -3.62 16.15 19.14
CA LEU A 129 -4.62 15.76 20.11
C LEU A 129 -4.68 14.22 20.14
N ARG A 130 -5.28 13.64 21.19
CA ARG A 130 -5.55 12.18 21.22
C ARG A 130 -6.60 11.73 20.20
N THR A 131 -7.12 12.67 19.42
CA THR A 131 -8.04 12.48 18.30
C THR A 131 -7.31 12.85 17.02
N ASN A 132 -7.79 12.33 15.88
CA ASN A 132 -7.20 12.56 14.56
C ASN A 132 -8.07 13.52 13.73
N PRO A 133 -8.24 14.80 14.14
CA PRO A 133 -9.07 15.73 13.39
C PRO A 133 -8.47 15.99 12.01
N THR A 134 -9.33 16.03 11.00
CA THR A 134 -8.95 16.53 9.68
C THR A 134 -8.74 18.05 9.76
N ILE A 135 -7.75 18.55 9.05
CA ILE A 135 -7.42 19.98 9.01
C ILE A 135 -8.41 20.72 8.10
N LEU A 136 -8.76 21.95 8.48
CA LEU A 136 -9.43 22.86 7.56
C LEU A 136 -8.43 23.37 6.51
N PRO A 137 -8.68 23.16 5.20
CA PRO A 137 -7.82 23.67 4.14
C PRO A 137 -7.56 25.18 4.29
N ASP A 138 -6.31 25.60 4.13
CA ASP A 138 -5.93 27.01 4.08
C ASP A 138 -5.16 27.35 2.80
N GLU A 139 -5.91 27.73 1.76
CA GLU A 139 -5.35 28.06 0.44
C GLU A 139 -4.40 29.26 0.47
N SER A 140 -4.47 30.12 1.49
CA SER A 140 -3.58 31.28 1.62
C SER A 140 -2.12 30.88 1.87
N ILE A 141 -1.88 29.65 2.33
CA ILE A 141 -0.55 29.11 2.59
C ILE A 141 0.26 28.98 1.29
N ASN A 142 -0.37 28.48 0.23
CA ASN A 142 0.27 28.34 -1.07
C ASN A 142 -0.78 28.34 -2.19
N PRO A 143 -1.24 29.53 -2.64
CA PRO A 143 -2.30 29.65 -3.63
C PRO A 143 -1.96 29.00 -4.97
N ARG A 144 -0.69 28.99 -5.36
CA ARG A 144 -0.22 28.38 -6.61
C ARG A 144 -0.31 26.86 -6.55
N LEU A 145 0.17 26.25 -5.47
CA LEU A 145 0.05 24.81 -5.27
C LEU A 145 -1.42 24.40 -5.13
N ALA A 146 -2.22 25.18 -4.39
CA ALA A 146 -3.66 24.93 -4.22
C ALA A 146 -4.38 24.80 -5.56
N LYS A 147 -4.14 25.73 -6.49
CA LYS A 147 -4.71 25.69 -7.84
C LYS A 147 -4.31 24.44 -8.63
N ILE A 148 -3.02 24.06 -8.59
CA ILE A 148 -2.53 22.85 -9.27
C ILE A 148 -3.23 21.61 -8.68
N LEU A 149 -3.33 21.53 -7.35
CA LEU A 149 -3.94 20.40 -6.66
C LEU A 149 -5.45 20.30 -6.90
N GLU A 150 -6.16 21.42 -7.08
CA GLU A 150 -7.56 21.43 -7.49
C GLU A 150 -7.75 20.78 -8.87
N GLU A 151 -6.82 21.02 -9.81
CA GLU A 151 -6.91 20.50 -11.17
C GLU A 151 -6.57 19.00 -11.27
N ILE A 152 -5.61 18.50 -10.48
CA ILE A 152 -5.06 17.15 -10.68
C ILE A 152 -5.47 16.13 -9.62
N ALA A 153 -5.82 16.55 -8.41
CA ALA A 153 -6.07 15.61 -7.33
C ALA A 153 -7.39 14.87 -7.55
N VAL A 154 -7.39 13.57 -7.26
CA VAL A 154 -8.60 12.74 -7.24
C VAL A 154 -8.94 12.49 -5.78
N ASP A 155 -10.18 12.78 -5.38
CA ASP A 155 -10.65 12.63 -4.00
C ASP A 155 -9.78 13.34 -2.94
N LYS A 156 -9.20 14.50 -3.32
CA LYS A 156 -8.21 15.25 -2.52
C LYS A 156 -6.95 14.44 -2.20
N GLU A 157 -6.59 13.48 -3.02
CA GLU A 157 -5.37 12.67 -2.88
C GLU A 157 -4.44 12.86 -4.08
N VAL A 158 -3.13 12.84 -3.83
CA VAL A 158 -2.10 13.04 -4.86
C VAL A 158 -0.82 12.25 -4.53
N ILE A 159 -0.19 11.68 -5.55
CA ILE A 159 1.17 11.14 -5.44
C ILE A 159 2.16 12.27 -5.65
N VAL A 160 3.14 12.40 -4.77
CA VAL A 160 4.16 13.44 -4.83
C VAL A 160 5.55 12.80 -4.89
N ALA A 161 6.30 13.13 -5.93
CA ALA A 161 7.71 12.76 -6.07
C ALA A 161 8.60 14.02 -6.10
N LEU A 162 9.72 14.02 -5.38
CA LEU A 162 10.72 15.09 -5.44
C LEU A 162 11.89 14.65 -6.33
N ALA A 163 12.29 15.48 -7.28
CA ALA A 163 13.36 15.13 -8.21
C ALA A 163 14.24 16.32 -8.60
N ASN A 164 15.53 16.01 -8.83
CA ASN A 164 16.51 16.86 -9.50
C ASN A 164 17.14 16.11 -10.68
N ALA A 165 17.96 16.79 -11.47
CA ALA A 165 18.58 16.24 -12.67
C ALA A 165 19.38 14.94 -12.42
N ASN A 166 19.91 14.73 -11.21
CA ASN A 166 20.71 13.53 -10.87
C ASN A 166 19.89 12.23 -10.91
N VAL A 167 18.57 12.31 -10.75
CA VAL A 167 17.67 11.14 -10.74
C VAL A 167 16.79 11.05 -11.98
N LYS A 168 17.08 11.82 -13.02
CA LYS A 168 16.33 11.88 -14.29
C LYS A 168 15.95 10.50 -14.82
N ALA A 169 16.93 9.61 -15.00
CA ALA A 169 16.70 8.32 -15.65
C ALA A 169 15.72 7.43 -14.84
N MET A 170 15.76 7.50 -13.51
CA MET A 170 14.80 6.79 -12.66
C MET A 170 13.42 7.43 -12.72
N LEU A 171 13.36 8.77 -12.71
CA LEU A 171 12.11 9.51 -12.85
C LEU A 171 11.41 9.20 -14.19
N GLU A 172 12.15 9.05 -15.29
CA GLU A 172 11.56 8.67 -16.60
C GLU A 172 10.91 7.28 -16.55
N VAL A 173 11.54 6.31 -15.89
CA VAL A 173 10.96 4.97 -15.69
C VAL A 173 9.71 5.07 -14.81
N GLN A 174 9.74 5.88 -13.76
CA GLN A 174 8.58 6.12 -12.90
C GLN A 174 7.43 6.77 -13.65
N ILE A 175 7.67 7.87 -14.39
CA ILE A 175 6.65 8.57 -15.20
C ILE A 175 6.04 7.62 -16.22
N ALA A 176 6.85 6.81 -16.91
CA ALA A 176 6.35 5.81 -17.84
C ALA A 176 5.45 4.78 -17.14
N SER A 177 5.79 4.39 -15.91
CA SER A 177 4.98 3.48 -15.12
C SER A 177 3.65 4.09 -14.66
N ILE A 178 3.66 5.35 -14.22
CA ILE A 178 2.48 6.16 -13.85
C ILE A 178 1.51 6.24 -15.03
N LYS A 179 2.00 6.66 -16.21
CA LYS A 179 1.21 6.79 -17.44
C LYS A 179 0.61 5.48 -17.89
N ARG A 180 1.40 4.40 -17.87
CA ARG A 180 0.93 3.06 -18.27
C ARG A 180 -0.20 2.57 -17.38
N VAL A 181 -0.12 2.82 -16.07
CA VAL A 181 -1.19 2.45 -15.13
C VAL A 181 -2.41 3.36 -15.28
N GLY A 182 -2.25 4.57 -15.82
CA GLY A 182 -3.32 5.54 -15.99
C GLY A 182 -3.59 6.35 -14.71
N ILE A 183 -2.56 6.56 -13.88
CA ILE A 183 -2.68 7.38 -12.68
C ILE A 183 -2.64 8.87 -13.08
N THR A 184 -3.70 9.61 -12.75
CA THR A 184 -3.86 11.03 -13.14
C THR A 184 -3.45 12.00 -12.04
N ASN A 185 -3.64 11.64 -10.77
CA ASN A 185 -3.28 12.45 -9.62
C ASN A 185 -1.82 12.21 -9.18
N TYR A 186 -0.88 12.53 -10.08
CA TYR A 186 0.56 12.44 -9.87
C TYR A 186 1.21 13.80 -10.12
N LEU A 187 2.08 14.23 -9.20
CA LEU A 187 2.77 15.50 -9.26
C LEU A 187 4.26 15.34 -8.93
N VAL A 188 5.10 15.95 -9.76
CA VAL A 188 6.54 16.05 -9.51
C VAL A 188 6.87 17.42 -8.94
N VAL A 189 7.48 17.44 -7.75
CA VAL A 189 8.09 18.65 -7.20
C VAL A 189 9.50 18.77 -7.81
N ALA A 190 9.62 19.66 -8.79
CA ALA A 190 10.85 19.92 -9.52
C ALA A 190 11.80 20.77 -8.67
N LEU A 191 13.00 20.24 -8.38
CA LEU A 191 14.04 20.92 -7.61
C LEU A 191 15.00 21.75 -8.48
N ASP A 192 14.88 21.64 -9.81
CA ASP A 192 15.64 22.42 -10.78
C ASP A 192 14.84 22.62 -12.09
N ASP A 193 15.33 23.52 -12.95
CA ASP A 193 14.72 23.82 -14.27
C ASP A 193 14.71 22.61 -15.20
N TYR A 194 15.64 21.68 -15.02
CA TYR A 194 15.77 20.52 -15.88
C TYR A 194 14.59 19.57 -15.69
N ILE A 195 14.25 19.25 -14.43
CA ILE A 195 13.09 18.43 -14.09
C ILE A 195 11.78 19.14 -14.44
N GLU A 196 11.71 20.46 -14.27
CA GLU A 196 10.56 21.24 -14.71
C GLU A 196 10.28 21.05 -16.21
N ASN A 197 11.32 21.17 -17.05
CA ASN A 197 11.18 20.99 -18.49
C ASN A 197 10.85 19.55 -18.86
N LEU A 198 11.48 18.56 -18.21
CA LEU A 198 11.16 17.15 -18.41
C LEU A 198 9.67 16.86 -18.14
N CYS A 199 9.11 17.43 -17.07
CA CYS A 199 7.69 17.28 -16.75
C CYS A 199 6.78 17.92 -17.81
N LYS A 200 7.13 19.12 -18.31
CA LYS A 200 6.40 19.77 -19.43
C LYS A 200 6.41 18.92 -20.69
N GLU A 201 7.57 18.42 -21.10
CA GLU A 201 7.74 17.58 -22.29
C GLU A 201 6.97 16.27 -22.18
N ASN A 202 6.82 15.76 -20.96
CA ASN A 202 6.11 14.52 -20.68
C ASN A 202 4.64 14.74 -20.27
N ASP A 203 4.07 15.94 -20.35
CA ASP A 203 2.69 16.19 -19.91
C ASP A 203 2.40 15.65 -18.50
N VAL A 204 3.32 15.91 -17.58
CA VAL A 204 3.25 15.54 -16.17
C VAL A 204 3.06 16.79 -15.33
N ALA A 205 2.09 16.79 -14.43
CA ALA A 205 1.90 17.90 -13.51
C ALA A 205 3.13 18.09 -12.63
N TYR A 206 3.55 19.35 -12.49
CA TYR A 206 4.73 19.69 -11.72
C TYR A 206 4.48 20.92 -10.85
N TYR A 207 5.21 20.98 -9.74
CA TYR A 207 5.32 22.16 -8.91
C TYR A 207 6.79 22.47 -8.68
N LYS A 208 7.16 23.73 -8.90
CA LYS A 208 8.50 24.23 -8.59
C LYS A 208 8.36 25.38 -7.64
N ARG A 209 8.99 25.29 -6.47
CA ARG A 209 8.98 26.35 -5.46
C ARG A 209 9.59 27.63 -6.03
N ASP A 210 9.22 28.76 -5.46
CA ASP A 210 9.93 30.01 -5.75
C ASP A 210 11.40 29.87 -5.33
N PRO A 211 12.34 30.51 -6.05
CA PRO A 211 13.76 30.39 -5.75
C PRO A 211 14.06 30.76 -4.29
N ASP A 212 14.68 29.84 -3.57
CA ASP A 212 15.15 30.02 -2.20
C ASP A 212 16.60 29.53 -2.16
N LYS A 213 17.56 30.41 -1.88
CA LYS A 213 18.98 30.07 -1.99
C LYS A 213 19.37 28.87 -1.12
N ASP A 214 18.77 28.72 0.07
CA ASP A 214 19.11 27.64 0.99
C ASP A 214 18.53 26.31 0.50
N VAL A 215 17.31 26.35 -0.06
CA VAL A 215 16.62 25.18 -0.62
C VAL A 215 17.17 24.79 -1.99
N ASP A 216 17.44 25.75 -2.87
CA ASP A 216 17.94 25.55 -4.23
C ASP A 216 19.35 24.95 -4.21
N THR A 217 20.18 25.35 -3.25
CA THR A 217 21.52 24.77 -3.09
C THR A 217 21.41 23.30 -2.68
N VAL A 218 20.50 23.00 -1.75
CA VAL A 218 20.17 21.63 -1.34
C VAL A 218 19.56 20.82 -2.49
N GLY A 219 18.67 21.41 -3.29
CA GLY A 219 18.04 20.75 -4.43
C GLY A 219 19.03 20.42 -5.55
N LYS A 220 19.95 21.34 -5.85
CA LYS A 220 20.96 21.20 -6.93
C LYS A 220 22.14 20.32 -6.55
N THR A 221 22.64 20.45 -5.33
CA THR A 221 23.92 19.84 -4.91
C THR A 221 23.82 18.97 -3.65
N GLY A 222 22.67 18.96 -2.98
CA GLY A 222 22.48 18.20 -1.75
C GLY A 222 22.54 16.71 -1.99
N GLY A 223 23.26 16.00 -1.13
CA GLY A 223 23.15 14.54 -1.03
C GLY A 223 21.75 14.12 -0.56
N ASN A 224 21.45 12.82 -0.63
CA ASN A 224 20.15 12.24 -0.28
C ASN A 224 19.55 12.81 1.03
N HIS A 225 20.36 13.00 2.07
CA HIS A 225 19.92 13.56 3.36
C HIS A 225 19.35 14.98 3.29
N ALA A 226 19.98 15.87 2.51
CA ALA A 226 19.55 17.25 2.42
C ALA A 226 18.23 17.35 1.62
N VAL A 227 18.14 16.58 0.54
CA VAL A 227 16.88 16.41 -0.22
C VAL A 227 15.79 15.83 0.68
N SER A 228 16.10 14.86 1.53
CA SER A 228 15.13 14.28 2.48
C SER A 228 14.57 15.31 3.46
N GLY A 229 15.37 16.22 4.02
CA GLY A 229 14.85 17.29 4.89
C GLY A 229 13.86 18.21 4.17
N LEU A 230 14.10 18.46 2.87
CA LEU A 230 13.18 19.23 2.02
C LEU A 230 11.87 18.46 1.76
N LYS A 231 11.90 17.13 1.60
CA LYS A 231 10.69 16.29 1.42
C LYS A 231 9.65 16.60 2.49
N PHE A 232 10.02 16.53 3.77
CA PHE A 232 9.07 16.71 4.87
C PHE A 232 8.49 18.12 4.94
N ARG A 233 9.29 19.16 4.63
CA ARG A 233 8.80 20.54 4.57
C ARG A 233 7.82 20.75 3.42
N VAL A 234 8.12 20.19 2.25
CA VAL A 234 7.25 20.28 1.08
C VAL A 234 5.92 19.60 1.34
N LEU A 235 5.93 18.36 1.87
CA LEU A 235 4.71 17.61 2.18
C LEU A 235 3.77 18.35 3.14
N ARG A 236 4.33 19.17 4.04
CA ARG A 236 3.55 19.96 5.01
C ARG A 236 2.54 20.87 4.32
N GLU A 237 2.96 21.54 3.25
CA GLU A 237 2.12 22.49 2.51
C GLU A 237 0.89 21.79 1.93
N PHE A 238 1.04 20.57 1.39
CA PHE A 238 -0.07 19.79 0.85
C PHE A 238 -1.09 19.41 1.94
N LEU A 239 -0.62 19.00 3.12
CA LEU A 239 -1.51 18.66 4.23
C LEU A 239 -2.27 19.88 4.76
N GLN A 240 -1.63 21.06 4.78
CA GLN A 240 -2.28 22.33 5.16
C GLN A 240 -3.36 22.76 4.15
N LEU A 241 -3.18 22.40 2.88
CA LEU A 241 -4.19 22.58 1.83
C LEU A 241 -5.31 21.52 1.89
N GLY A 242 -5.24 20.58 2.84
CA GLY A 242 -6.26 19.56 3.07
C GLY A 242 -6.20 18.37 2.12
N TYR A 243 -5.06 18.13 1.47
CA TYR A 243 -4.86 17.01 0.56
C TYR A 243 -4.12 15.85 1.25
N GLY A 244 -4.61 14.63 1.03
CA GLY A 244 -3.85 13.42 1.35
C GLY A 244 -2.70 13.23 0.37
N VAL A 245 -1.52 12.87 0.87
CA VAL A 245 -0.33 12.77 0.02
C VAL A 245 0.28 11.39 0.13
N LEU A 246 0.47 10.74 -1.01
CA LEU A 246 1.31 9.57 -1.13
C LEU A 246 2.71 10.00 -1.60
N LEU A 247 3.66 10.10 -0.67
CA LEU A 247 5.06 10.36 -1.03
C LEU A 247 5.60 9.16 -1.80
N SER A 248 6.32 9.42 -2.89
CA SER A 248 7.05 8.41 -3.64
C SER A 248 8.47 8.87 -3.94
N ASP A 249 9.46 8.08 -3.55
CA ASP A 249 10.80 8.18 -4.09
C ASP A 249 10.78 7.79 -5.58
N VAL A 250 11.79 8.27 -6.31
CA VAL A 250 11.90 8.14 -7.77
C VAL A 250 12.29 6.73 -8.22
N ASP A 251 12.82 5.90 -7.33
CA ASP A 251 13.22 4.52 -7.55
C ASP A 251 12.09 3.50 -7.33
N ILE A 252 10.86 3.93 -7.65
CA ILE A 252 9.62 3.17 -7.51
C ILE A 252 8.99 2.95 -8.88
N VAL A 253 8.60 1.70 -9.14
CA VAL A 253 7.85 1.30 -10.34
C VAL A 253 6.40 1.04 -9.96
N PHE A 254 5.47 1.75 -10.63
CA PHE A 254 4.03 1.53 -10.47
C PHE A 254 3.51 0.46 -11.43
N LEU A 255 2.76 -0.49 -10.89
CA LEU A 255 2.17 -1.62 -11.61
C LEU A 255 0.64 -1.63 -11.53
N GLN A 256 0.07 -1.00 -10.51
CA GLN A 256 -1.37 -0.76 -10.30
C GLN A 256 -1.58 0.61 -9.66
N ASN A 257 -2.82 1.10 -9.65
CA ASN A 257 -3.15 2.39 -9.04
C ASN A 257 -3.13 2.23 -7.51
N PRO A 258 -2.22 2.89 -6.77
CA PRO A 258 -2.09 2.68 -5.33
C PRO A 258 -3.28 3.16 -4.53
N PHE A 259 -4.04 4.15 -5.02
CA PHE A 259 -5.20 4.67 -4.29
C PHE A 259 -6.33 3.64 -4.14
N SER A 260 -6.39 2.64 -5.02
CA SER A 260 -7.34 1.52 -4.88
C SER A 260 -6.96 0.52 -3.79
N HIS A 261 -5.78 0.66 -3.19
CA HIS A 261 -5.20 -0.28 -2.22
C HIS A 261 -4.90 0.35 -0.84
N LEU A 262 -5.10 1.66 -0.68
CA LEU A 262 -4.94 2.34 0.62
C LEU A 262 -6.13 2.11 1.55
N TYR A 263 -5.85 1.86 2.83
CA TYR A 263 -6.89 1.70 3.85
C TYR A 263 -7.42 3.04 4.39
N ARG A 264 -6.56 4.07 4.44
CA ARG A 264 -6.92 5.44 4.88
C ARG A 264 -7.45 5.54 6.32
N ASP A 265 -7.23 4.53 7.15
CA ASP A 265 -7.74 4.50 8.53
C ASP A 265 -6.75 5.06 9.57
N SER A 266 -5.54 5.40 9.12
CA SER A 266 -4.43 5.86 9.94
C SER A 266 -3.89 7.19 9.41
N ASP A 267 -3.33 8.02 10.29
CA ASP A 267 -2.67 9.29 9.92
C ASP A 267 -1.52 9.03 8.94
N VAL A 268 -0.76 7.96 9.22
CA VAL A 268 0.34 7.46 8.40
C VAL A 268 0.07 6.02 7.97
N GLU A 269 0.08 5.77 6.68
CA GLU A 269 0.10 4.42 6.12
C GLU A 269 1.40 4.27 5.33
N SER A 270 2.25 3.31 5.66
CA SER A 270 3.61 3.23 5.11
C SER A 270 3.96 1.83 4.65
N MET A 271 4.75 1.71 3.59
CA MET A 271 5.43 0.44 3.31
C MET A 271 6.43 0.13 4.44
N SER A 272 6.74 -1.14 4.63
CA SER A 272 7.76 -1.60 5.60
C SER A 272 9.03 -2.05 4.89
N ASP A 273 10.16 -1.84 5.55
CA ASP A 273 11.42 -2.48 5.17
C ASP A 273 11.48 -3.96 5.58
N GLY A 274 10.50 -4.46 6.34
CA GLY A 274 10.33 -5.89 6.63
C GLY A 274 10.22 -6.73 5.35
N HIS A 275 10.58 -8.00 5.43
CA HIS A 275 10.70 -8.89 4.28
C HIS A 275 9.94 -10.22 4.42
N ASP A 276 9.17 -10.34 5.50
CA ASP A 276 8.18 -11.37 5.77
C ASP A 276 7.12 -10.79 6.73
N ASN A 277 6.03 -11.53 6.98
CA ASN A 277 4.94 -11.05 7.84
C ASN A 277 5.43 -10.65 9.25
N HIS A 278 6.40 -11.38 9.79
CA HIS A 278 6.90 -11.18 11.14
C HIS A 278 7.69 -9.87 11.23
N THR A 279 8.59 -9.62 10.30
CA THR A 279 9.43 -8.42 10.24
C THR A 279 8.64 -7.19 9.80
N ALA A 280 7.69 -7.32 8.86
CA ALA A 280 6.88 -6.23 8.35
C ALA A 280 5.86 -5.73 9.38
N TYR A 281 5.17 -6.64 10.08
CA TYR A 281 4.05 -6.31 10.97
C TYR A 281 4.42 -6.32 12.46
N GLY A 282 5.66 -6.69 12.77
CA GLY A 282 6.23 -6.66 14.11
C GLY A 282 5.98 -7.93 14.92
N PHE A 283 6.79 -8.10 15.96
CA PHE A 283 6.84 -9.31 16.77
C PHE A 283 7.38 -9.07 18.19
N ASN A 284 7.15 -10.05 19.06
CA ASN A 284 7.70 -10.10 20.41
C ASN A 284 9.10 -10.71 20.35
N ASP A 285 10.12 -9.93 20.72
CA ASP A 285 11.51 -10.39 20.83
C ASP A 285 11.90 -10.46 22.31
N VAL A 286 12.53 -11.56 22.71
CA VAL A 286 12.82 -11.81 24.13
C VAL A 286 14.29 -11.55 24.40
N PHE A 287 14.55 -10.53 25.21
CA PHE A 287 15.88 -10.31 25.77
C PHE A 287 16.14 -11.32 26.90
N ASP A 288 17.25 -12.04 26.81
CA ASP A 288 17.67 -13.04 27.80
C ASP A 288 18.81 -12.50 28.67
N GLU A 289 18.55 -12.38 29.97
CA GLU A 289 19.49 -11.99 31.02
C GLU A 289 19.63 -13.11 32.06
N PRO A 290 20.47 -14.14 31.80
CA PRO A 290 20.53 -15.35 32.63
C PRO A 290 20.80 -15.11 34.12
N ALA A 291 21.52 -14.04 34.46
CA ALA A 291 21.86 -13.68 35.84
C ALA A 291 20.63 -13.41 36.72
N MET A 292 19.48 -13.06 36.12
CA MET A 292 18.22 -12.80 36.82
C MET A 292 17.47 -14.09 37.22
N GLY A 293 17.98 -15.28 36.85
CA GLY A 293 17.38 -16.56 37.23
C GLY A 293 15.97 -16.73 36.66
N TRP A 294 14.95 -16.74 37.52
CA TRP A 294 13.56 -16.92 37.09
C TRP A 294 13.02 -15.74 36.27
N ALA A 295 13.57 -14.53 36.45
CA ALA A 295 13.15 -13.31 35.77
C ALA A 295 14.00 -12.99 34.53
N ARG A 296 14.77 -13.96 34.01
CA ARG A 296 15.73 -13.76 32.92
C ARG A 296 15.16 -13.32 31.58
N TYR A 297 13.86 -13.48 31.34
CA TYR A 297 13.26 -13.16 30.04
C TYR A 297 12.46 -11.86 30.11
N ALA A 298 12.95 -10.85 29.39
CA ALA A 298 12.25 -9.59 29.21
C ALA A 298 11.67 -9.52 27.78
N HIS A 299 10.34 -9.42 27.70
CA HIS A 299 9.65 -9.26 26.43
C HIS A 299 9.83 -7.84 25.89
N THR A 300 10.19 -7.73 24.61
CA THR A 300 10.32 -6.47 23.87
C THR A 300 9.47 -6.55 22.60
N MET A 301 9.07 -5.40 22.05
CA MET A 301 8.38 -5.34 20.77
C MET A 301 9.34 -4.85 19.71
N ARG A 302 9.47 -5.59 18.60
CA ARG A 302 10.31 -5.21 17.46
C ARG A 302 9.48 -5.13 16.20
N ILE A 303 9.74 -4.09 15.43
CA ILE A 303 9.14 -3.87 14.12
C ILE A 303 10.22 -3.30 13.21
N TRP A 304 10.24 -3.74 11.96
CA TRP A 304 11.14 -3.12 10.99
C TRP A 304 10.62 -1.74 10.64
N VAL A 305 11.56 -0.83 10.40
CA VAL A 305 11.27 0.57 10.14
C VAL A 305 10.26 0.75 9.02
N PHE A 306 9.35 1.68 9.24
CA PHE A 306 8.51 2.26 8.20
C PHE A 306 9.44 2.95 7.20
N ASN A 307 9.27 2.62 5.92
CA ASN A 307 10.11 3.18 4.88
C ASN A 307 9.78 4.67 4.67
N SER A 308 10.79 5.53 4.55
CA SER A 308 10.58 6.98 4.33
C SER A 308 10.54 7.38 2.85
N GLY A 309 10.56 6.41 1.93
CA GLY A 309 10.47 6.62 0.48
C GLY A 309 9.11 6.26 -0.13
N PHE A 310 8.21 5.61 0.61
CA PHE A 310 6.82 5.42 0.15
C PHE A 310 5.83 5.32 1.31
N PHE A 311 5.09 6.39 1.56
CA PHE A 311 4.06 6.44 2.60
C PHE A 311 2.96 7.45 2.26
N TYR A 312 1.76 7.15 2.70
CA TYR A 312 0.58 7.99 2.63
C TYR A 312 0.38 8.74 3.94
N LEU A 313 0.15 10.05 3.83
CA LEU A 313 -0.25 10.92 4.93
C LEU A 313 -1.66 11.45 4.71
N ARG A 314 -2.50 11.29 5.73
CA ARG A 314 -3.77 12.02 5.80
C ARG A 314 -3.53 13.48 6.21
N PRO A 315 -4.36 14.43 5.77
CA PRO A 315 -4.29 15.83 6.18
C PRO A 315 -4.87 16.02 7.59
N THR A 316 -4.18 15.46 8.58
CA THR A 316 -4.54 15.53 10.00
C THR A 316 -3.47 16.27 10.80
N ILE A 317 -3.86 16.74 11.98
CA ILE A 317 -2.95 17.44 12.90
C ILE A 317 -1.73 16.58 13.30
N PRO A 318 -1.89 15.27 13.65
CA PRO A 318 -0.73 14.42 13.92
C PRO A 318 0.21 14.26 12.71
N SER A 319 -0.32 14.17 11.49
CA SER A 319 0.54 14.09 10.29
C SER A 319 1.35 15.36 10.09
N ILE A 320 0.79 16.55 10.33
CA ILE A 320 1.57 17.80 10.27
C ILE A 320 2.62 17.86 11.37
N GLU A 321 2.28 17.47 12.59
CA GLU A 321 3.26 17.46 13.68
C GLU A 321 4.42 16.50 13.38
N LEU A 322 4.14 15.33 12.79
CA LEU A 322 5.19 14.41 12.33
C LEU A 322 6.16 15.10 11.38
N LEU A 323 5.64 15.77 10.35
CA LEU A 323 6.45 16.48 9.36
C LEU A 323 7.28 17.60 10.01
N ASP A 324 6.69 18.36 10.93
CA ASP A 324 7.36 19.43 11.66
C ASP A 324 8.53 18.90 12.50
N ARG A 325 8.30 17.83 13.28
CA ARG A 325 9.33 17.22 14.13
C ARG A 325 10.47 16.61 13.32
N VAL A 326 10.15 15.88 12.24
CA VAL A 326 11.16 15.25 11.39
C VAL A 326 12.00 16.30 10.67
N ALA A 327 11.36 17.32 10.07
CA ALA A 327 12.08 18.40 9.39
C ALA A 327 12.95 19.22 10.34
N ASP A 328 12.48 19.50 11.55
CA ASP A 328 13.24 20.21 12.58
C ASP A 328 14.49 19.43 13.00
N ARG A 329 14.35 18.14 13.31
CA ARG A 329 15.47 17.27 13.70
C ARG A 329 16.51 17.11 12.59
N LEU A 330 16.07 16.91 11.34
CA LEU A 330 16.96 16.83 10.18
C LEU A 330 17.71 18.13 9.90
N SER A 331 17.11 19.28 10.23
CA SER A 331 17.79 20.58 10.07
C SER A 331 18.88 20.84 11.11
N LYS A 332 18.81 20.17 12.28
CA LYS A 332 19.72 20.37 13.42
C LYS A 332 20.87 19.38 13.46
N ALA A 333 20.74 18.22 12.83
CA ALA A 333 21.74 17.16 12.88
C ALA A 333 21.83 16.38 11.57
N LYS A 334 23.04 15.87 11.27
CA LYS A 334 23.28 14.97 10.14
C LYS A 334 22.86 13.55 10.51
N VAL A 335 21.56 13.31 10.57
CA VAL A 335 20.94 12.03 10.91
C VAL A 335 20.20 11.45 9.71
N TRP A 336 19.96 10.14 9.73
CA TRP A 336 19.21 9.46 8.69
C TRP A 336 17.71 9.74 8.83
N ASP A 337 17.08 10.16 7.74
CA ASP A 337 15.67 10.57 7.69
C ASP A 337 14.72 9.46 8.09
N GLN A 338 14.95 8.23 7.62
CA GLN A 338 14.11 7.09 7.99
C GLN A 338 14.22 6.76 9.48
N ALA A 339 15.40 6.92 10.08
CA ALA A 339 15.57 6.74 11.52
C ALA A 339 14.74 7.77 12.29
N VAL A 340 14.88 9.07 11.96
CA VAL A 340 14.11 10.14 12.61
C VAL A 340 12.61 9.93 12.43
N PHE A 341 12.16 9.61 11.21
CA PHE A 341 10.75 9.33 10.91
C PHE A 341 10.17 8.24 11.83
N ASN A 342 10.92 7.16 12.04
CA ASN A 342 10.50 6.06 12.90
C ASN A 342 10.61 6.40 14.39
N GLU A 343 11.67 7.09 14.82
CA GLU A 343 11.81 7.51 16.21
C GLU A 343 10.64 8.41 16.65
N GLU A 344 10.26 9.39 15.82
CA GLU A 344 9.09 10.23 16.09
C GLU A 344 7.79 9.42 16.16
N LEU A 345 7.63 8.41 15.29
CA LEU A 345 6.44 7.56 15.28
C LEU A 345 6.38 6.58 16.46
N PHE A 346 7.51 6.08 16.96
CA PHE A 346 7.55 4.92 17.85
C PHE A 346 7.99 5.21 19.29
N TYR A 347 8.69 6.32 19.56
CA TYR A 347 9.06 6.62 20.94
C TYR A 347 7.82 6.96 21.78
N PRO A 348 7.66 6.31 22.95
CA PRO A 348 6.54 6.60 23.85
C PRO A 348 6.75 7.93 24.56
N SER A 349 5.67 8.49 25.11
CA SER A 349 5.80 9.64 26.00
C SER A 349 6.59 9.23 27.23
N HIS A 350 7.55 10.05 27.64
CA HIS A 350 8.42 9.80 28.79
C HIS A 350 8.69 11.13 29.50
N PRO A 351 9.43 11.17 30.64
CA PRO A 351 9.73 12.43 31.30
C PRO A 351 10.27 13.45 30.29
N GLU A 352 9.71 14.66 30.31
CA GLU A 352 10.08 15.80 29.45
C GLU A 352 9.80 15.65 27.95
N TYR A 353 9.26 14.52 27.49
CA TYR A 353 8.94 14.27 26.08
C TYR A 353 7.50 13.78 25.90
N THR A 354 6.75 14.50 25.09
CA THR A 354 5.42 14.06 24.63
C THR A 354 5.57 13.39 23.27
N ALA A 355 5.26 12.10 23.20
CA ALA A 355 5.26 11.35 21.95
C ALA A 355 4.26 11.91 20.94
N LEU A 356 4.53 11.62 19.68
CA LEU A 356 3.60 11.89 18.60
C LEU A 356 2.39 10.94 18.71
N HIS A 357 1.19 11.48 18.88
CA HIS A 357 -0.04 10.72 18.90
C HIS A 357 -0.60 10.50 17.49
N ALA A 358 0.21 9.91 16.61
CA ALA A 358 -0.20 9.56 15.25
C ALA A 358 -0.60 8.08 15.16
N SER A 359 -1.78 7.82 14.60
CA SER A 359 -2.19 6.48 14.19
C SER A 359 -1.39 6.05 12.96
N LYS A 360 -1.03 4.75 12.90
CA LYS A 360 -0.12 4.23 11.89
C LYS A 360 -0.51 2.85 11.42
N ARG A 361 -0.35 2.60 10.12
CA ARG A 361 -0.60 1.33 9.45
C ARG A 361 0.59 0.94 8.58
N VAL A 362 0.90 -0.35 8.59
CA VAL A 362 1.80 -0.96 7.61
C VAL A 362 0.97 -1.39 6.40
N MET A 363 1.37 -0.96 5.21
CA MET A 363 0.81 -1.43 3.94
C MET A 363 1.11 -2.92 3.72
N ASP A 364 0.28 -3.63 2.95
CA ASP A 364 0.56 -5.04 2.65
C ASP A 364 1.90 -5.18 1.92
N MET A 365 2.81 -6.01 2.46
CA MET A 365 4.19 -6.10 1.97
C MET A 365 4.33 -6.74 0.58
N TYR A 366 3.32 -7.47 0.10
CA TYR A 366 3.32 -8.05 -1.26
C TYR A 366 2.68 -7.09 -2.27
N GLU A 367 1.74 -6.26 -1.85
CA GLU A 367 1.21 -5.18 -2.68
C GLU A 367 2.21 -4.02 -2.79
N PHE A 368 2.81 -3.61 -1.67
CA PHE A 368 3.76 -2.51 -1.58
C PHE A 368 5.16 -3.05 -1.31
N MET A 369 5.73 -3.64 -2.36
CA MET A 369 6.86 -4.55 -2.24
C MET A 369 8.21 -3.82 -2.27
N ASN A 370 9.01 -4.01 -1.23
CA ASN A 370 10.42 -3.63 -1.29
C ASN A 370 11.24 -4.63 -2.14
N SER A 371 12.32 -4.15 -2.72
CA SER A 371 13.14 -4.98 -3.62
C SER A 371 13.77 -6.19 -2.95
N LYS A 372 14.01 -6.18 -1.62
CA LYS A 372 14.49 -7.37 -0.92
C LYS A 372 13.46 -8.49 -0.96
N VAL A 373 12.17 -8.21 -0.73
CA VAL A 373 11.09 -9.19 -0.90
C VAL A 373 11.05 -9.73 -2.32
N LEU A 374 11.17 -8.85 -3.32
CA LEU A 374 11.16 -9.27 -4.73
C LEU A 374 12.31 -10.23 -5.05
N PHE A 375 13.54 -9.80 -4.80
CA PHE A 375 14.74 -10.52 -5.24
C PHE A 375 15.08 -11.72 -4.34
N LYS A 376 14.80 -11.67 -3.03
CA LYS A 376 15.10 -12.81 -2.15
C LYS A 376 13.99 -13.85 -2.06
N THR A 377 12.73 -13.44 -2.23
CA THR A 377 11.57 -14.30 -1.93
C THR A 377 10.68 -14.52 -3.15
N VAL A 378 10.09 -13.46 -3.71
CA VAL A 378 9.01 -13.59 -4.71
C VAL A 378 9.51 -14.19 -6.00
N ARG A 379 10.63 -13.72 -6.57
CA ARG A 379 11.15 -14.24 -7.84
C ARG A 379 11.53 -15.73 -7.78
N LYS A 380 11.90 -16.22 -6.59
CA LYS A 380 12.38 -17.60 -6.35
C LYS A 380 11.26 -18.58 -6.07
N ASN A 381 10.09 -18.09 -5.69
CA ASN A 381 8.94 -18.92 -5.39
C ASN A 381 7.96 -18.88 -6.57
N HIS A 382 7.84 -20.01 -7.28
CA HIS A 382 6.99 -20.15 -8.46
C HIS A 382 5.52 -19.77 -8.20
N GLU A 383 4.97 -20.08 -7.02
CA GLU A 383 3.59 -19.73 -6.67
C GLU A 383 3.45 -18.23 -6.42
N LEU A 384 4.39 -17.60 -5.71
CA LEU A 384 4.37 -16.16 -5.49
C LEU A 384 4.55 -15.40 -6.81
N LYS A 385 5.50 -15.83 -7.65
CA LYS A 385 5.74 -15.29 -8.99
C LYS A 385 4.49 -15.29 -9.87
N LYS A 386 3.63 -16.31 -9.75
CA LYS A 386 2.37 -16.42 -10.51
C LYS A 386 1.21 -15.62 -9.91
N LYS A 387 1.11 -15.59 -8.57
CA LYS A 387 -0.07 -15.04 -7.87
C LYS A 387 0.08 -13.57 -7.51
N VAL A 388 1.29 -13.12 -7.22
CA VAL A 388 1.54 -11.78 -6.71
C VAL A 388 1.82 -10.83 -7.88
N LYS A 389 0.88 -9.92 -8.12
CA LYS A 389 1.12 -8.69 -8.86
C LYS A 389 1.20 -7.54 -7.83
N PRO A 390 2.37 -6.94 -7.61
CA PRO A 390 2.49 -5.80 -6.71
C PRO A 390 1.69 -4.62 -7.23
N VAL A 391 1.35 -3.70 -6.35
CA VAL A 391 0.88 -2.34 -6.68
C VAL A 391 2.08 -1.49 -7.08
N ILE A 392 3.13 -1.54 -6.27
CA ILE A 392 4.43 -0.91 -6.54
C ILE A 392 5.57 -1.86 -6.21
N VAL A 393 6.74 -1.58 -6.81
CA VAL A 393 8.01 -2.14 -6.36
C VAL A 393 8.97 -0.99 -6.08
N HIS A 394 9.49 -0.94 -4.85
CA HIS A 394 10.48 0.05 -4.42
C HIS A 394 11.88 -0.56 -4.40
N VAL A 395 12.79 -0.01 -5.20
CA VAL A 395 14.17 -0.52 -5.33
C VAL A 395 15.12 0.07 -4.28
N ASN A 396 14.71 0.02 -3.02
CA ASN A 396 15.43 0.63 -1.89
C ASN A 396 16.63 -0.17 -1.37
N TYR A 397 16.62 -1.50 -1.46
CA TYR A 397 17.63 -2.38 -0.88
C TYR A 397 18.88 -2.61 -1.76
N HIS A 398 18.88 -2.09 -2.99
CA HIS A 398 19.90 -2.41 -3.99
C HIS A 398 20.51 -1.14 -4.61
N PRO A 399 21.83 -1.11 -4.89
CA PRO A 399 22.50 0.07 -5.42
C PRO A 399 22.25 0.30 -6.92
N ASP A 400 22.11 -0.76 -7.70
CA ASP A 400 21.85 -0.77 -9.15
C ASP A 400 20.37 -0.49 -9.48
N LYS A 401 19.84 0.57 -8.87
CA LYS A 401 18.40 0.91 -8.83
C LYS A 401 17.77 0.95 -10.21
N LEU A 402 18.36 1.71 -11.15
CA LEU A 402 17.80 1.88 -12.49
C LEU A 402 17.67 0.57 -13.26
N ASN A 403 18.72 -0.26 -13.29
CA ASN A 403 18.71 -1.54 -14.00
C ASN A 403 17.65 -2.49 -13.44
N ARG A 404 17.50 -2.51 -12.11
CA ARG A 404 16.46 -3.32 -11.44
C ARG A 404 15.06 -2.76 -11.68
N MET A 405 14.87 -1.44 -11.72
CA MET A 405 13.58 -0.84 -12.11
C MET A 405 13.18 -1.26 -13.53
N GLN A 406 14.12 -1.21 -14.47
CA GLN A 406 13.88 -1.65 -15.84
C GLN A 406 13.53 -3.14 -15.89
N ALA A 407 14.26 -3.98 -15.14
CA ALA A 407 13.98 -5.41 -15.05
C ALA A 407 12.60 -5.72 -14.44
N VAL A 408 12.16 -4.95 -13.44
CA VAL A 408 10.80 -5.01 -12.88
C VAL A 408 9.75 -4.70 -13.94
N VAL A 409 9.99 -3.68 -14.78
CA VAL A 409 9.12 -3.36 -15.91
C VAL A 409 9.09 -4.52 -16.91
N GLU A 410 10.24 -5.01 -17.36
CA GLU A 410 10.32 -6.16 -18.29
C GLU A 410 9.56 -7.38 -17.76
N PHE A 411 9.69 -7.67 -16.47
CA PHE A 411 9.06 -8.81 -15.83
C PHE A 411 7.53 -8.68 -15.74
N TYR A 412 7.04 -7.62 -15.09
CA TYR A 412 5.62 -7.48 -14.76
C TYR A 412 4.78 -6.89 -15.91
N VAL A 413 5.42 -6.17 -16.83
CA VAL A 413 4.73 -5.44 -17.90
C VAL A 413 4.91 -6.13 -19.23
N ASN A 414 6.15 -6.47 -19.59
CA ASN A 414 6.46 -7.09 -20.88
C ASN A 414 6.41 -8.63 -20.80
N GLY A 415 6.21 -9.19 -19.61
CA GLY A 415 6.05 -10.64 -19.39
C GLY A 415 7.35 -11.43 -19.54
N LYS A 416 8.51 -10.77 -19.57
CA LYS A 416 9.83 -11.41 -19.69
C LYS A 416 10.18 -12.14 -18.39
N GLN A 417 9.91 -13.44 -18.35
CA GLN A 417 9.94 -14.25 -17.13
C GLN A 417 11.33 -14.39 -16.49
N ASP A 418 12.40 -14.21 -17.26
CA ASP A 418 13.79 -14.30 -16.82
C ASP A 418 14.43 -12.92 -16.56
N ALA A 419 13.67 -11.82 -16.70
CA ALA A 419 14.20 -10.46 -16.59
C ALA A 419 14.87 -10.16 -15.24
N LEU A 420 14.45 -10.83 -14.17
CA LEU A 420 15.00 -10.65 -12.83
C LEU A 420 16.16 -11.60 -12.52
N ASP A 421 16.44 -12.61 -13.34
CA ASP A 421 17.27 -13.76 -12.94
C ASP A 421 18.77 -13.44 -12.89
N SER A 422 19.23 -12.50 -13.72
CA SER A 422 20.64 -12.09 -13.78
C SER A 422 21.11 -11.31 -12.55
N PHE A 423 20.18 -10.79 -11.75
CA PHE A 423 20.53 -9.96 -10.59
C PHE A 423 20.85 -10.81 -9.36
N PRO A 424 21.85 -10.45 -8.56
CA PRO A 424 22.05 -11.07 -7.25
C PRO A 424 20.92 -10.72 -6.27
N ASP A 425 20.81 -11.52 -5.21
CA ASP A 425 19.86 -11.33 -4.10
C ASP A 425 20.12 -10.04 -3.29
N GLY A 426 21.36 -9.56 -3.32
CA GLY A 426 21.82 -8.35 -2.64
C GLY A 426 22.69 -7.51 -3.57
N SER A 427 23.68 -6.84 -3.00
CA SER A 427 24.61 -5.97 -3.73
C SER A 427 25.88 -6.66 -4.24
N GLU A 428 26.09 -7.94 -3.95
CA GLU A 428 27.28 -8.74 -4.31
C GLU A 428 27.01 -9.69 -5.46
#